data_AF-A0A3D2NIX2-F1
#
_entry.id   AF-A0A3D2NIX2-F1
#
_cell.length_a   1.000
_cell.length_b   1.000
_cell.length_c   1.000
_cell.angle_alpha   90.00
_cell.angle_beta   90.00
_cell.angle_gamma   90.00
#
_symmetry.space_group_name_H-M   'P 1'
#
loop_
_entity.id
_entity.type
_entity.pdbx_description
1 polymer ?
#
loop_
_entity_poly.entity_id
_entity_poly.type
_entity_poly.pdbx_seq_one_letter_code
_entity_poly.pdbx_strand_id
1 'polypeptide(L)' 'MTNQLLEIAGDSAAEIADSVRSLIDRGILQPGSPLPPVRTLAETIGVNRNTVVAAYRQLAAAGAVETAGRAGT' A
#
# COMPACT_ATOMS: atom_id res chain seq x y z
N MET A 1 9.08 17.73 -2.34
CA MET A 1 7.89 17.64 -1.47
C MET A 1 6.96 16.60 -2.09
N THR A 2 7.20 15.30 -1.87
CA THR A 2 6.40 14.25 -2.51
C THR A 2 5.59 13.54 -1.46
N ASN A 3 4.35 14.01 -1.27
CA ASN A 3 3.43 13.43 -0.30
C ASN A 3 2.71 12.22 -0.93
N GLN A 4 3.46 11.16 -1.26
CA GLN A 4 2.90 9.93 -1.87
C GLN A 4 1.88 9.20 -0.98
N LEU A 5 1.80 9.58 0.30
CA LEU A 5 0.82 9.06 1.24
C LEU A 5 -0.63 9.49 0.94
N LEU A 6 -0.85 10.59 0.19
CA LEU A 6 -2.20 11.14 -0.03
C LEU A 6 -3.00 10.47 -1.15
N GLU A 7 -2.39 9.64 -1.99
CA GLU A 7 -3.08 9.10 -3.18
C GLU A 7 -3.62 7.67 -2.99
N ILE A 8 -3.17 6.96 -1.95
CA ILE A 8 -3.68 5.62 -1.65
C ILE A 8 -5.00 5.77 -0.91
N ALA A 9 -6.08 5.18 -1.43
CA ALA A 9 -7.42 5.26 -0.85
C ALA A 9 -8.20 3.93 -1.02
N GLY A 10 -9.31 3.80 -0.28
CA GLY A 10 -10.23 2.66 -0.35
C GLY A 10 -10.61 2.13 1.03
N ASP A 11 -11.81 1.55 1.15
CA ASP A 11 -12.34 1.01 2.41
C ASP A 11 -12.09 -0.50 2.55
N SER A 12 -11.81 -1.16 1.42
CA SER A 12 -11.56 -2.60 1.34
C SER A 12 -10.13 -2.93 0.89
N ALA A 13 -9.67 -4.14 1.19
CA ALA A 13 -8.32 -4.58 0.82
C ALA A 13 -8.10 -4.56 -0.70
N ALA A 14 -9.13 -4.94 -1.47
CA ALA A 14 -9.10 -4.91 -2.93
C ALA A 14 -9.00 -3.48 -3.48
N GLU A 15 -9.74 -2.53 -2.90
CA GLU A 15 -9.70 -1.12 -3.34
C GLU A 15 -8.36 -0.46 -3.04
N ILE A 16 -7.80 -0.72 -1.84
CA ILE A 16 -6.47 -0.24 -1.47
C ILE A 16 -5.42 -0.82 -2.43
N ALA A 17 -5.50 -2.12 -2.74
CA ALA A 17 -4.59 -2.75 -3.69
C ALA A 17 -4.73 -2.18 -5.10
N ASP A 18 -5.97 -1.95 -5.57
CA ASP A 18 -6.21 -1.36 -6.88
C ASP A 18 -5.71 0.09 -6.97
N SER A 19 -5.94 0.88 -5.92
CA SER A 19 -5.42 2.24 -5.80
C SER A 19 -3.89 2.27 -5.93
N VAL A 20 -3.18 1.42 -5.16
CA VAL A 20 -1.72 1.31 -5.27
C VAL A 20 -1.29 0.86 -6.67
N ARG A 21 -1.96 -0.12 -7.25
CA ARG A 21 -1.66 -0.61 -8.61
C ARG A 21 -1.84 0.48 -9.65
N SER A 22 -2.88 1.29 -9.54
CA SER A 22 -3.15 2.43 -10.42
C SER A 22 -2.03 3.47 -10.34
N LEU A 23 -1.50 3.73 -9.14
CA LEU A 23 -0.34 4.61 -8.97
C LEU A 23 0.94 4.05 -9.62
N ILE A 24 1.12 2.72 -9.59
CA ILE A 24 2.24 2.06 -10.28
C ILE A 24 2.07 2.17 -11.80
N ASP A 25 0.88 1.90 -12.31
CA ASP A 25 0.55 1.98 -13.75
C ASP A 25 0.76 3.40 -14.30
N ARG A 26 0.40 4.42 -13.51
CA ARG A 26 0.62 5.84 -13.82
C ARG A 26 2.09 6.28 -13.70
N GLY A 27 2.98 5.41 -13.22
CA GLY A 27 4.39 5.72 -12.98
C GLY A 27 4.63 6.64 -11.78
N ILE A 28 3.63 6.82 -10.92
CA ILE A 28 3.74 7.62 -9.69
C ILE A 28 4.49 6.82 -8.62
N LEU A 29 4.19 5.53 -8.49
CA LEU A 29 4.96 4.57 -7.70
C LEU A 29 5.80 3.70 -8.63
N GLN A 30 7.05 3.45 -8.29
CA GLN A 30 7.85 2.46 -9.02
C GLN A 30 7.51 1.06 -8.51
N PRO A 31 7.43 0.05 -9.39
CA PRO A 31 7.32 -1.33 -8.94
C PRO A 31 8.48 -1.68 -7.99
N GLY A 32 8.16 -2.30 -6.86
CA GLY A 32 9.12 -2.56 -5.79
C GLY A 32 9.46 -1.35 -4.90
N SER A 33 8.81 -0.21 -5.08
CA SER A 33 8.93 0.90 -4.12
C SER A 33 8.48 0.48 -2.72
N PRO A 34 9.14 0.98 -1.66
CA PRO A 34 8.72 0.72 -0.30
C PRO A 34 7.34 1.32 -0.07
N LEU A 35 6.41 0.49 0.39
CA LEU A 35 5.08 0.95 0.78
C LEU A 35 5.10 1.63 2.16
N PRO A 36 4.19 2.59 2.39
CA PRO A 36 4.07 3.22 3.68
C PRO A 36 3.71 2.20 4.77
N PRO A 37 4.10 2.44 6.03
CA PRO A 37 3.78 1.52 7.12
C PRO A 37 2.28 1.28 7.22
N VAL A 38 1.89 0.01 7.38
CA VAL A 38 0.48 -0.43 7.52
C VAL A 38 -0.28 0.44 8.52
N ARG A 39 0.35 0.73 9.65
CA ARG A 39 -0.26 1.53 10.72
C ARG A 39 -0.55 2.96 10.25
N THR A 40 0.45 3.63 9.67
CA THR A 40 0.32 5.00 9.17
C THR A 40 -0.73 5.10 8.08
N LEU A 41 -0.74 4.16 7.13
CA LEU A 41 -1.74 4.17 6.06
C LEU A 41 -3.14 3.97 6.64
N ALA A 42 -3.34 2.96 7.49
CA ALA A 42 -4.63 2.70 8.14
C ALA A 42 -5.16 3.91 8.91
N GLU A 43 -4.31 4.60 9.66
CA GLU A 43 -4.66 5.83 10.38
C GLU A 43 -4.97 7.00 9.43
N THR A 44 -4.29 7.07 8.27
CA THR A 44 -4.48 8.14 7.27
C THR A 44 -5.80 8.02 6.53
N ILE A 45 -6.17 6.82 6.09
CA ILE A 45 -7.39 6.57 5.32
C ILE A 45 -8.56 6.06 6.17
N GLY A 46 -8.36 5.86 7.47
CA GLY A 46 -9.43 5.51 8.42
C GLY A 46 -9.91 4.07 8.39
N VAL A 47 -9.10 3.12 7.90
CA VAL A 47 -9.50 1.71 7.73
C VAL A 47 -8.86 0.78 8.77
N ASN A 48 -9.35 -0.45 8.87
CA ASN A 48 -8.77 -1.46 9.73
C ASN A 48 -7.34 -1.85 9.24
N ARG A 49 -6.37 -1.91 10.16
CA ARG A 49 -5.00 -2.35 9.87
C ARG A 49 -4.93 -3.70 9.16
N ASN A 50 -5.80 -4.65 9.51
CA ASN A 50 -5.85 -5.96 8.86
C ASN A 50 -6.25 -5.86 7.38
N THR A 51 -7.08 -4.87 7.02
CA THR A 51 -7.45 -4.58 5.64
C THR A 51 -6.24 -4.11 4.83
N VAL A 52 -5.44 -3.21 5.40
CA VAL A 52 -4.18 -2.76 4.77
C VAL A 52 -3.17 -3.90 4.63
N VAL A 53 -3.03 -4.76 5.67
CA VAL A 53 -2.17 -5.95 5.60
C VAL A 53 -2.62 -6.88 4.46
N ALA A 54 -3.93 -7.12 4.33
CA ALA A 54 -4.48 -7.94 3.28
C ALA A 54 -4.20 -7.35 1.89
N ALA A 55 -4.36 -6.03 1.71
CA ALA A 55 -4.04 -5.33 0.47
C ALA A 55 -2.56 -5.48 0.09
N TYR A 56 -1.65 -5.26 1.06
CA TYR A 56 -0.21 -5.37 0.82
C TYR A 56 0.22 -6.81 0.49
N ARG A 57 -0.41 -7.80 1.14
CA ARG A 57 -0.18 -9.22 0.81
C ARG A 57 -0.61 -9.55 -0.62
N GLN A 58 -1.75 -9.02 -1.07
CA GLN A 58 -2.21 -9.20 -2.45
C GLN A 58 -1.24 -8.56 -3.45
N LEU A 59 -0.79 -7.34 -3.18
CA LEU A 59 0.18 -6.64 -4.03
C LEU A 59 1.54 -7.34 -4.09
N ALA A 60 2.02 -7.86 -2.95
CA ALA A 60 3.27 -8.61 -2.90
C ALA A 60 3.18 -9.95 -3.64
N ALA A 61 2.06 -10.66 -3.50
CA ALA A 61 1.80 -11.89 -4.24
C ALA A 61 1.73 -11.64 -5.76
N ALA A 62 1.30 -10.45 -6.18
CA ALA A 62 1.28 -10.02 -7.58
C ALA A 62 2.63 -9.47 -8.08
N GLY A 63 3.66 -9.36 -7.23
CA GLY A 63 4.95 -8.78 -7.57
C GLY A 63 4.92 -7.26 -7.81
N ALA A 64 3.84 -6.58 -7.41
CA ALA A 64 3.68 -5.14 -7.63
C ALA A 64 4.51 -4.31 -6.64
N VAL A 65 4.72 -4.83 -5.43
CA VAL A 65 5.37 -4.10 -4.32
C VAL A 65 6.27 -5.04 -3.52
N GLU A 66 7.31 -4.48 -2.92
CA GLU A 66 8.05 -5.17 -1.87
C GLU A 66 7.39 -4.88 -0.52
N THR A 67 7.02 -5.94 0.19
CA THR A 67 6.74 -5.76 1.61
C THR A 67 8.07 -5.53 2.30
N ALA A 68 8.16 -4.51 3.15
CA ALA A 68 9.25 -4.38 4.11
C ALA A 68 9.13 -5.50 5.16
N GLY A 69 9.26 -6.75 4.71
CA GLY A 69 9.22 -7.96 5.49
C GLY A 69 10.56 -8.10 6.19
N ARG A 70 10.80 -7.22 7.17
CA ARG A 70 11.81 -7.27 8.24
C ARG A 70 11.77 -5.97 9.05
N ALA A 71 10.70 -5.80 9.81
CA ALA A 71 10.76 -5.07 11.07
C ALA A 71 10.27 -6.02 12.18
N GLY A 72 10.90 -7.20 12.21
CA GLY A 72 11.02 -7.92 13.48
C GLY A 72 12.03 -7.16 14.32
N THR A 73 11.75 -7.01 15.61
CA THR A 73 12.82 -7.09 16.61
C THR A 73 13.43 -8.48 16.57
#